data_AF-A0A1S8CRM3-F1
#
_entry.id   AF-A0A1S8CRM3-F1
#
_cell.length_a   1.000
_cell.length_b   1.000
_cell.length_c   1.000
_cell.angle_alpha   90.00
_cell.angle_beta   90.00
_cell.angle_gamma   90.00
#
_symmetry.space_group_name_H-M   'P 1'
#
loop_
_entity.id
_entity.type
_entity.pdbx_description
1 polymer ?
#
loop_
_entity_poly.entity_id
_entity_poly.type
_entity_poly.pdbx_seq_one_letter_code
_entity_poly.pdbx_strand_id
1 'polypeptide(L)' 'MFLLSERERQYREGKFFSFKGWFYFYDLTPSPEQLQAFERYVSGDIDGHEIQRIFHQLKGGKDEDFNPIPMDNWF' A
#
# COMPACT_ATOMS: atom_id res chain seq x y z
N MET A 1 -13.51 10.76 -2.58
CA MET A 1 -13.70 9.30 -2.66
C MET A 1 -13.85 8.94 -4.13
N PHE A 2 -12.90 8.20 -4.70
CA PHE A 2 -13.03 7.67 -6.06
C PHE A 2 -13.86 6.39 -6.01
N LEU A 3 -14.89 6.28 -6.85
CA LEU A 3 -15.66 5.04 -6.98
C LEU A 3 -14.80 3.99 -7.69
N LEU A 4 -14.26 3.03 -6.93
CA LEU A 4 -13.55 1.90 -7.49
C LEU A 4 -14.54 0.94 -8.16
N SER A 5 -14.13 0.36 -9.30
CA SER A 5 -14.84 -0.82 -9.82
C SER A 5 -14.67 -2.00 -8.86
N GLU A 6 -15.62 -2.93 -8.84
CA GLU A 6 -15.52 -4.13 -8.00
C GLU A 6 -14.24 -4.92 -8.28
N ARG A 7 -13.83 -5.02 -9.56
CA ARG A 7 -12.57 -5.66 -9.96
C ARG A 7 -11.35 -4.97 -9.37
N GLU A 8 -11.33 -3.64 -9.39
CA GLU A 8 -10.23 -2.85 -8.83
C GLU A 8 -10.17 -3.02 -7.32
N ARG A 9 -11.33 -2.96 -6.64
CA ARG A 9 -11.38 -3.19 -5.19
C ARG A 9 -10.85 -4.58 -4.82
N GLN A 10 -11.27 -5.63 -5.52
CA GLN A 10 -10.78 -7.00 -5.28
C GLN A 10 -9.27 -7.12 -5.53
N TYR A 11 -8.75 -6.49 -6.57
CA TYR A 11 -7.31 -6.43 -6.83
C TYR A 11 -6.56 -5.79 -5.65
N ARG A 12 -7.04 -4.65 -5.14
CA ARG A 12 -6.42 -3.94 -4.01
C ARG A 12 -6.54 -4.72 -2.70
N GLU A 13 -7.69 -5.35 -2.43
CA GLU A 13 -7.86 -6.26 -1.29
C GLU A 13 -6.84 -7.41 -1.37
N GLY A 14 -6.66 -8.01 -2.56
CA GLY A 14 -5.64 -9.03 -2.80
C GLY A 14 -4.23 -8.55 -2.45
N LYS A 15 -3.87 -7.32 -2.87
CA LYS A 15 -2.59 -6.70 -2.51
C LYS A 15 -2.46 -6.48 -1.00
N PHE A 16 -3.53 -6.12 -0.30
CA PHE A 16 -3.51 -5.97 1.16
C PHE A 16 -3.31 -7.30 1.88
N PHE A 17 -3.91 -8.38 1.38
CA PHE A 17 -3.65 -9.74 1.90
C PHE A 17 -2.20 -10.17 1.66
N SER A 18 -1.64 -9.94 0.46
CA SER A 18 -0.23 -10.23 0.18
C SER A 18 0.72 -9.45 1.08
N PHE A 19 0.45 -8.15 1.31
CA PHE A 19 1.20 -7.31 2.23
C PHE A 19 1.22 -7.90 3.65
N LYS A 20 0.06 -8.26 4.20
CA LYS A 20 -0.03 -8.89 5.53
C LYS A 20 0.68 -10.25 5.57
N GLY A 21 0.57 -11.03 4.49
CA GLY A 21 1.26 -12.31 4.35
C GLY A 21 2.79 -12.17 4.34
N TRP A 22 3.32 -11.14 3.68
CA TRP A 22 4.76 -10.85 3.67
C TRP A 22 5.27 -10.55 5.09
N PHE A 23 4.57 -9.69 5.84
CA PHE A 23 4.92 -9.41 7.23
C PHE A 23 4.87 -10.67 8.11
N TYR A 24 3.81 -11.47 7.99
CA TYR A 24 3.68 -12.73 8.71
C TYR A 24 4.82 -13.70 8.40
N PHE A 25 5.23 -13.82 7.13
CA PHE A 25 6.33 -14.70 6.71
C PHE A 25 7.67 -14.33 7.34
N TYR A 26 7.93 -13.03 7.55
CA TYR A 26 9.15 -12.54 8.18
C TYR A 26 9.05 -12.37 9.71
N ASP A 27 7.97 -12.85 10.34
CA ASP A 27 7.68 -12.65 11.77
C ASP A 27 7.72 -11.16 12.17
N LEU A 28 7.22 -10.31 11.27
CA LEU A 28 7.10 -8.87 11.45
C LEU A 28 5.64 -8.48 11.66
N THR A 29 5.42 -7.34 12.32
CA THR A 29 4.10 -6.72 12.45
C THR A 29 4.11 -5.39 11.71
N PRO A 30 3.17 -5.15 10.77
CA PRO A 30 3.08 -3.86 10.10
C PRO A 30 2.61 -2.78 11.08
N SER A 31 3.13 -1.57 10.93
CA SER A 31 2.76 -0.46 11.82
C SER A 31 1.29 -0.05 11.60
N PRO A 32 0.65 0.59 12.60
CA PRO A 32 -0.71 1.13 12.44
C PRO A 32 -0.84 2.09 11.26
N GLU A 33 0.18 2.91 11.00
CA GLU A 33 0.21 3.87 9.88
C GLU A 33 0.28 3.15 8.53
N GLN A 34 1.03 2.05 8.44
CA GLN A 34 1.08 1.22 7.23
C GLN A 34 -0.28 0.58 6.95
N LEU A 35 -0.94 0.04 7.98
CA LEU A 35 -2.28 -0.54 7.87
C LEU A 35 -3.30 0.51 7.43
N GLN A 36 -3.33 1.67 8.07
CA GLN A 36 -4.26 2.75 7.73
C GLN A 36 -4.05 3.27 6.30
N ALA A 37 -2.80 3.42 5.86
CA ALA A 37 -2.50 3.82 4.49
C ALA A 37 -2.98 2.77 3.48
N PHE A 38 -2.82 1.48 3.78
CA PHE A 38 -3.30 0.41 2.92
C PHE A 38 -4.83 0.34 2.86
N GLU A 39 -5.51 0.54 3.99
CA GLU A 39 -6.97 0.61 4.04
C GLU A 39 -7.51 1.75 3.17
N ARG A 40 -6.86 2.93 3.21
CA ARG A 40 -7.19 4.07 2.34
C ARG A 40 -6.94 3.77 0.86
N TYR A 41 -5.94 2.94 0.55
CA TYR A 41 -5.71 2.49 -0.83
C TYR A 41 -6.82 1.54 -1.28
N VAL A 42 -7.19 0.57 -0.44
CA VAL A 42 -8.28 -0.38 -0.73
C VAL A 42 -9.63 0.32 -0.88
N SER A 43 -9.92 1.34 -0.07
CA SER A 43 -11.16 2.13 -0.16
C SER A 43 -11.22 3.05 -1.40
N GLY A 44 -10.07 3.30 -2.05
CA GLY A 44 -9.97 4.25 -3.16
C GLY A 44 -9.83 5.70 -2.71
N ASP A 45 -9.50 5.95 -1.45
CA ASP A 45 -9.19 7.31 -0.96
C ASP A 45 -7.82 7.79 -1.41
N ILE A 46 -6.88 6.85 -1.64
CA ILE A 46 -5.57 7.12 -2.24
C ILE A 46 -5.27 6.14 -3.37
N ASP A 47 -4.35 6.51 -4.25
CA ASP A 47 -3.88 5.67 -5.36
C ASP A 47 -2.58 4.93 -5.01
N GLY A 48 -2.06 4.17 -5.99
CA GLY A 48 -0.84 3.39 -5.84
C GLY A 48 0.43 4.23 -5.66
N HIS A 49 0.48 5.44 -6.21
CA HIS A 49 1.62 6.33 -6.03
C HIS A 49 1.66 6.88 -4.61
N GLU A 50 0.50 7.30 -4.10
CA GLU A 50 0.38 7.90 -2.78
C GLU A 50 0.66 6.91 -1.65
N ILE A 51 0.18 5.66 -1.76
CA ILE A 51 0.51 4.63 -0.75
C ILE A 51 2.02 4.31 -0.74
N GLN A 52 2.65 4.24 -1.92
CA GLN A 52 4.11 4.03 -2.00
C GLN A 52 4.89 5.19 -1.39
N ARG A 53 4.43 6.42 -1.61
CA ARG A 53 5.04 7.63 -1.02
C ARG A 53 4.94 7.63 0.50
N ILE A 54 3.77 7.29 1.05
CA ILE A 54 3.59 7.15 2.51
C ILE A 54 4.55 6.10 3.06
N PHE A 55 4.67 4.95 2.40
CA PHE A 55 5.57 3.88 2.86
C PHE A 55 7.05 4.28 2.80
N HIS A 56 7.45 5.05 1.79
CA HIS A 56 8.79 5.62 1.68
C HIS A 56 9.09 6.59 2.82
N GLN A 57 8.15 7.50 3.12
CA GLN A 57 8.28 8.47 4.21
C GLN A 57 8.32 7.79 5.59
N LEU A 58 7.51 6.74 5.81
CA LEU A 58 7.52 5.96 7.05
C LEU A 58 8.86 5.25 7.29
N LYS A 59 9.64 5.00 6.24
CA LYS A 59 11.02 4.46 6.33
C LYS A 59 12.08 5.57 6.50
N GLY A 60 11.68 6.83 6.66
CA GLY A 60 12.57 7.98 6.75
C GLY A 60 13.08 8.52 5.41
N GLY A 61 12.51 8.04 4.30
CA GLY A 61 12.84 8.55 2.97
C GLY A 61 12.31 9.97 2.74
N LYS A 62 13.05 10.76 1.98
CA LYS A 62 12.62 12.10 1.56
C LYS A 62 11.88 12.04 0.23
N ASP A 63 10.97 12.98 0.01
CA ASP A 63 10.18 13.05 -1.24
C ASP A 63 11.04 13.25 -2.49
N GLU A 64 12.20 13.91 -2.37
CA GLU A 64 13.17 14.10 -3.46
C GLU A 64 13.77 12.78 -3.98
N ASP A 65 13.80 11.75 -3.14
CA ASP A 65 14.35 10.42 -3.47
C ASP A 65 13.25 9.42 -3.85
N PHE A 66 11.99 9.86 -3.92
CA PHE A 66 10.86 8.98 -4.17
C PHE A 66 10.78 8.59 -5.65
N ASN A 67 10.91 7.31 -5.93
CA ASN A 67 10.72 6.74 -7.26
C ASN A 67 9.66 5.64 -7.21
N PRO A 68 8.41 5.88 -7.65
CA PRO A 68 7.35 4.89 -7.61
C PRO A 68 7.63 3.76 -8.62
N ILE A 69 7.25 2.54 -8.25
CA ILE A 69 7.30 1.38 -9.13
C ILE A 69 5.88 0.91 -9.49
N PRO A 70 5.70 0.14 -10.58
CA PRO A 70 4.40 -0.45 -10.89
C PRO A 70 3.87 -1.28 -9.71
N MET A 71 2.61 -1.08 -9.34
CA MET A 71 1.97 -1.79 -8.22
C MET A 71 1.96 -3.31 -8.39
N ASP A 72 1.96 -3.79 -9.64
CA ASP A 72 2.07 -5.22 -9.94
C ASP A 72 3.39 -5.80 -9.44
N ASN A 73 4.47 -5.01 -9.45
CA ASN A 73 5.80 -5.38 -8.96
C ASN A 73 6.00 -5.05 -7.47
N TRP A 74 4.96 -4.57 -6.79
CA TRP A 74 5.03 -4.19 -5.38
C TRP A 74 4.50 -5.34 -4.52
N PHE A 75 5.45 -5.99 -3.82
CA PHE A 75 5.36 -7.22 -3.00
C PHE A 75 5.08 -8.52 -3.76
#